data_AF-A0A531IYF0-F1
#
_entry.id   AF-A0A531IYF0-F1
#
_cell.length_a   1.000
_cell.length_b   1.000
_cell.length_c   1.000
_cell.angle_alpha   90.00
_cell.angle_beta   90.00
_cell.angle_gamma   90.00
#
_symmetry.space_group_name_H-M   'P 1'
#
loop_
_entity.id
_entity.type
_entity.pdbx_description
1 polymer ?
#
loop_
_entity_poly.entity_id
_entity_poly.type
_entity_poly.pdbx_seq_one_letter_code
_entity_poly.pdbx_strand_id
1 'polypeptide(L)' 'IGGKPVADGNVSEKVKTQKKIIRDFLAGENGREKVDAWLPRWMKFPAQSYTNRGGFRTADQWAKVRHLFVSE' A
#
# COMPACT_ATOMS: atom_id res chain seq x y z
N ILE A 1 8.92 -11.99 9.96
CA ILE A 1 8.80 -12.65 8.64
C ILE A 1 7.93 -11.78 7.73
N GLY A 2 8.51 -11.12 6.71
CA GLY A 2 7.81 -10.13 5.88
C GLY A 2 8.60 -9.61 4.69
N GLY A 3 8.16 -8.50 4.13
CA GLY A 3 8.88 -7.77 3.10
C GLY A 3 8.70 -8.33 1.68
N LYS A 4 9.54 -7.84 0.76
CA LYS A 4 9.48 -8.15 -0.67
C LYS A 4 9.51 -9.67 -0.99
N PRO A 5 10.35 -10.50 -0.35
CA PRO A 5 10.37 -11.94 -0.63
C PRO A 5 9.03 -12.63 -0.32
N VAL A 6 8.40 -12.28 0.81
CA VAL A 6 7.09 -12.83 1.19
C VAL A 6 6.00 -12.33 0.25
N ALA A 7 6.05 -11.06 -0.15
CA ALA A 7 5.10 -10.50 -1.10
C ALA A 7 5.20 -11.17 -2.48
N ASP A 8 6.43 -11.34 -3.00
CA ASP A 8 6.67 -11.95 -4.30
C ASP A 8 6.23 -13.42 -4.32
N GLY A 9 6.49 -14.17 -3.24
CA GLY A 9 6.04 -15.57 -3.10
C GLY A 9 4.52 -15.75 -2.97
N ASN A 10 3.77 -14.69 -2.63
CA ASN A 10 2.31 -14.73 -2.48
C ASN A 10 1.58 -14.03 -3.64
N VAL A 11 2.25 -13.69 -4.73
CA VAL A 11 1.63 -12.92 -5.82
C VAL A 11 0.48 -13.67 -6.51
N SER A 12 0.61 -14.99 -6.64
CA SER A 12 -0.39 -15.90 -7.23
C SER A 12 -1.38 -16.49 -6.22
N GLU A 13 -1.17 -16.21 -4.93
CA GLU A 13 -2.03 -16.71 -3.86
C GLU A 13 -3.41 -16.05 -3.87
N LYS A 14 -4.37 -16.70 -3.21
CA LYS A 14 -5.72 -16.15 -3.07
C LYS A 14 -5.67 -14.82 -2.33
N VAL A 15 -6.44 -13.83 -2.78
CA VAL A 15 -6.54 -12.49 -2.16
C VAL A 15 -6.86 -12.58 -0.65
N LYS A 16 -7.62 -13.59 -0.21
CA LYS A 16 -7.88 -13.82 1.22
C LYS A 16 -6.60 -14.07 2.03
N THR A 17 -5.64 -14.80 1.46
CA THR A 17 -4.34 -15.10 2.07
C THR A 17 -3.50 -13.83 2.16
N GLN A 18 -3.41 -13.07 1.07
CA GLN A 18 -2.71 -11.78 1.04
C GLN A 18 -3.28 -10.80 2.08
N LYS A 19 -4.61 -10.69 2.17
CA LYS A 19 -5.28 -9.85 3.19
C LYS A 19 -5.01 -10.33 4.61
N LYS A 20 -4.94 -11.65 4.84
CA LYS A 20 -4.58 -12.21 6.15
C LYS A 20 -3.17 -11.80 6.55
N ILE A 21 -2.19 -11.91 5.64
CA ILE A 21 -0.80 -11.49 5.92
C ILE A 21 -0.75 -10.02 6.36
N ILE A 22 -1.47 -9.13 5.67
CA ILE A 22 -1.56 -7.71 6.06
C ILE A 22 -2.18 -7.56 7.45
N ARG A 23 -3.28 -8.26 7.74
CA ARG A 23 -3.95 -8.21 9.05
C ARG A 23 -3.04 -8.70 10.17
N ASP A 24 -2.30 -9.78 9.94
CA ASP A 24 -1.36 -10.34 10.92
C ASP A 24 -0.28 -9.31 11.28
N PHE A 25 0.20 -8.50 10.32
CA PHE A 25 1.11 -7.38 10.60
C PHE A 25 0.46 -6.23 11.38
N LEU A 26 -0.81 -5.95 11.16
CA LEU A 26 -1.52 -4.90 11.91
C LEU A 26 -1.85 -5.32 13.35
N ALA A 27 -2.06 -6.63 13.57
CA ALA A 27 -2.38 -7.20 14.87
C ALA A 27 -1.13 -7.64 15.66
N GLY A 28 0.00 -7.89 15.00
CA GLY A 28 1.18 -8.48 15.63
C GLY A 28 1.04 -9.99 15.89
N GLU A 29 0.35 -10.70 15.00
CA GLU A 29 0.01 -12.12 15.16
C GLU A 29 0.91 -13.04 14.30
N ASN A 30 0.86 -14.35 14.57
CA ASN A 30 1.52 -15.39 13.77
C ASN A 30 3.05 -15.17 13.62
N GLY A 31 3.72 -14.73 14.70
CA GLY A 31 5.16 -14.48 14.72
C GLY A 31 5.60 -13.27 13.89
N ARG A 32 4.67 -12.36 13.56
CA ARG A 32 4.96 -11.11 12.86
C ARG A 32 4.95 -9.96 13.86
N GLU A 33 5.97 -9.11 13.74
CA GLU A 33 6.03 -7.88 14.51
C GLU A 33 4.88 -6.95 14.10
N LYS A 34 4.26 -6.30 15.09
CA LYS A 34 3.16 -5.38 14.86
C LYS A 34 3.68 -4.12 14.17
N VAL A 35 3.03 -3.73 13.08
CA VAL A 35 3.33 -2.48 12.36
C VAL A 35 2.33 -1.42 12.80
N ASP A 36 2.76 -0.59 13.74
CA ASP A 36 2.00 0.59 14.14
C ASP A 36 2.12 1.71 13.08
N ALA A 37 1.14 2.61 13.07
CA ALA A 37 1.06 3.78 12.18
C ALA A 37 1.18 3.45 10.67
N TRP A 38 0.84 2.23 10.26
CA TRP A 38 0.81 1.89 8.84
C TRP A 38 -0.28 2.69 8.11
N LEU A 39 0.15 3.57 7.21
CA LEU A 39 -0.72 4.38 6.38
C LEU A 39 -0.70 3.87 4.92
N PRO A 40 -1.78 3.22 4.45
CA PRO A 40 -1.90 2.82 3.06
C PRO A 40 -1.72 4.00 2.11
N ARG A 41 -1.05 3.79 0.96
CA ARG A 41 -0.76 4.86 -0.02
C ARG A 41 -2.00 5.60 -0.51
N TRP A 42 -3.11 4.89 -0.66
CA TRP A 42 -4.39 5.48 -1.08
C TRP A 42 -5.10 6.29 0.02
N MET A 43 -4.75 6.07 1.30
CA MET A 43 -5.22 6.88 2.44
C MET A 43 -4.31 8.08 2.75
N LYS A 44 -3.09 8.14 2.19
CA LYS A 44 -2.23 9.33 2.33
C LYS A 44 -2.89 10.55 1.70
N PHE A 45 -2.53 11.74 2.18
CA PHE A 45 -2.83 12.99 1.52
C PHE A 45 -1.54 13.63 0.99
N PRO A 46 -1.42 13.89 -0.31
CA PRO A 46 -2.33 13.48 -1.40
C PRO A 46 -2.33 11.96 -1.63
N ALA A 47 -3.45 11.42 -2.11
CA ALA A 47 -3.59 9.97 -2.33
C ALA A 47 -2.63 9.44 -3.40
N GLN A 48 -2.07 8.26 -3.17
CA GLN A 48 -1.06 7.64 -4.05
C GLN A 48 -1.48 6.23 -4.50
N SER A 49 -1.17 5.89 -5.75
CA SER A 49 -1.35 4.55 -6.30
C SER A 49 -0.26 3.58 -5.84
N TYR A 50 -0.59 2.28 -5.79
CA TYR A 50 0.40 1.21 -5.62
C TYR A 50 0.99 0.71 -6.93
N THR A 51 0.36 1.00 -8.07
CA THR A 51 0.82 0.55 -9.39
C THR A 51 0.89 1.72 -10.38
N ASN A 52 1.78 1.60 -11.36
CA ASN A 52 1.92 2.57 -12.45
C ASN A 52 0.85 2.41 -13.55
N ARG A 53 -0.03 1.40 -13.43
CA ARG A 53 -1.10 1.13 -14.41
C ARG A 53 -2.14 2.27 -14.47
N GLY A 54 -2.24 3.07 -13.42
CA GLY A 54 -3.32 4.06 -13.27
C GLY A 54 -4.66 3.41 -12.94
N GLY A 55 -5.74 4.18 -13.06
CA GLY A 55 -7.10 3.74 -12.75
C GLY A 55 -7.56 4.09 -11.34
N PHE A 56 -6.70 4.77 -10.57
CA PHE A 56 -7.07 5.37 -9.30
C PHE A 56 -7.27 6.86 -9.49
N ARG A 57 -8.50 7.23 -9.90
CA ARG A 57 -8.85 8.59 -10.36
C ARG A 57 -8.34 9.71 -9.47
N THR A 58 -8.40 9.57 -8.15
CA THR A 58 -7.92 10.58 -7.20
C THR A 58 -6.41 10.80 -7.29
N ALA A 59 -5.62 9.73 -7.32
CA ALA A 59 -4.17 9.84 -7.49
C ALA A 59 -3.80 10.32 -8.90
N ASP A 60 -4.53 9.88 -9.92
CA ASP A 60 -4.30 10.27 -11.32
C ASP A 60 -4.59 11.76 -11.54
N GLN A 61 -5.67 12.30 -10.93
CA GLN A 61 -5.98 13.72 -10.97
C GLN A 61 -4.96 14.55 -10.19
N TRP A 62 -4.58 14.10 -9.00
CA TRP A 62 -3.52 14.76 -8.23
C TRP A 62 -2.22 14.85 -9.04
N ALA A 63 -1.80 13.77 -9.71
CA ALA A 63 -0.60 13.76 -10.53
C ALA A 63 -0.61 14.83 -11.62
N LYS A 64 -1.78 15.15 -12.19
CA LYS A 64 -1.93 16.20 -13.21
C LYS A 64 -1.74 17.61 -12.64
N VAL A 65 -2.23 17.88 -11.43
CA VAL A 65 -2.23 19.24 -10.86
C VAL A 65 -1.06 19.50 -9.91
N ARG A 66 -0.36 18.46 -9.42
CA ARG A 66 0.69 18.60 -8.39
C ARG A 66 1.79 19.60 -8.76
N HIS A 67 2.09 19.77 -10.04
CA HIS A 67 3.13 20.68 -10.52
C HIS A 67 2.76 22.16 -10.28
N LEU A 68 1.47 22.48 -10.16
CA LEU A 68 0.97 23.81 -9.83
C LEU A 68 1.19 24.16 -8.34
N PHE A 69 1.43 23.15 -7.50
CA PHE A 69 1.60 23.29 -6.06
C PHE A 69 3.07 23.21 -5.62
N VAL A 70 4.02 23.16 -6.56
CA VAL A 70 5.44 23.32 -6.24
C VAL A 70 5.68 24.82 -6.10
N SER A 71 5.44 25.36 -4.90
CA SER A 71 6.12 26.60 -4.49
C SER A 71 7.57 26.26 -4.13
N GLU A 72 8.48 27.20 -4.38
CA GLU A 72 9.92 27.15 -4.07
C GLU A 72 10.27 26.49 -2.72
#